data_AF-A0A1F6FT55-F1
#
_entry.id   AF-A0A1F6FT55-F1
#
_cell.length_a   1.000
_cell.length_b   1.000
_cell.length_c   1.000
_cell.angle_alpha   90.00
_cell.angle_beta   90.00
_cell.angle_gamma   90.00
#
_symmetry.space_group_name_H-M   'P 1'
#
loop_
_entity.id
_entity.type
_entity.pdbx_description
1 polymer ?
#
loop_
_entity_poly.entity_id
_entity_poly.type
_entity_poly.pdbx_seq_one_letter_code
_entity_poly.pdbx_strand_id
1 'polypeptide(L)'
;MEKPNTPMRYKENSWDEGTSVVRVMYDLKERIKPIVETLKEGIENDQYGMVLGVDASGRVPALVLARLIQYKRNIEIRFVTGNKNVDNEDSLVRLDELKGHFSTEEFRGQLGDREVLIVDDIIASGFSLELICRALKEVSLRYKVIGLAHEKSKTSASKEAVMERLEADILIGGEGDQFSGEYPEIYGKHQMAGIKKGVGMFSKSIHKTELDAQAGGNLYYPKQNQKVLQRTRELVNRTAHQLAEEIGWA
;
A
#
# COMPACT_ATOMS: atom_id res chain seq x y z
N MET A 1 1.88 -13.61 39.55
CA MET A 1 1.81 -13.70 38.08
C MET A 1 1.10 -12.45 37.59
N GLU A 2 1.87 -11.46 37.13
CA GLU A 2 1.30 -10.26 36.52
C GLU A 2 0.69 -10.62 35.17
N LYS A 3 -0.53 -10.13 34.91
CA LYS A 3 -1.20 -10.34 33.63
C LYS A 3 -0.40 -9.61 32.55
N PRO A 4 -0.15 -10.22 31.38
CA PRO A 4 0.50 -9.53 30.27
C PRO A 4 -0.32 -8.28 29.92
N ASN A 5 0.39 -7.16 29.82
CA ASN A 5 -0.15 -5.86 29.48
C ASN A 5 -0.92 -6.02 28.17
N THR A 6 -2.23 -5.74 28.19
CA THR A 6 -3.06 -5.87 26.98
C THR A 6 -2.54 -4.84 25.98
N PRO A 7 -2.20 -5.19 24.73
CA PRO A 7 -1.69 -4.21 23.77
C PRO A 7 -2.69 -3.06 23.67
N MET A 8 -2.20 -1.82 23.80
CA MET A 8 -3.03 -0.63 23.66
C MET A 8 -3.78 -0.70 22.33
N ARG A 9 -5.07 -1.04 22.38
CA ARG A 9 -5.98 -0.79 21.27
C ARG A 9 -6.02 0.72 21.08
N TYR A 10 -5.40 1.17 20.00
CA TYR A 10 -5.35 2.56 19.60
C TYR A 10 -6.77 3.15 19.60
N LYS A 11 -7.03 4.14 20.47
CA LYS A 11 -8.32 4.85 20.50
C LYS A 11 -8.27 5.96 19.46
N GLU A 12 -9.08 5.82 18.42
CA GLU A 12 -9.19 6.67 17.22
C GLU A 12 -9.43 8.17 17.50
N ASN A 13 -9.90 8.54 18.70
CA ASN A 13 -10.50 9.85 18.98
C ASN A 13 -9.55 10.93 19.54
N SER A 14 -8.23 10.77 19.52
CA SER A 14 -7.29 11.75 20.11
C SER A 14 -6.24 12.30 19.12
N TRP A 15 -6.63 12.53 17.86
CA TRP A 15 -5.74 13.11 16.85
C TRP A 15 -5.71 14.64 16.92
N ASP A 16 -4.54 15.21 17.22
CA ASP A 16 -4.22 16.59 16.81
C ASP A 16 -3.94 16.58 15.29
N GLU A 17 -4.93 17.05 14.54
CA GLU A 17 -5.20 16.76 13.12
C GLU A 17 -4.09 17.19 12.15
N GLY A 18 -3.32 18.23 12.49
CA GLY A 18 -2.26 18.76 11.63
C GLY A 18 -0.90 18.10 11.89
N THR A 19 -0.53 18.02 13.17
CA THR A 19 0.77 17.53 13.63
C THR A 19 0.93 16.02 13.35
N SER A 20 -0.16 15.26 13.48
CA SER A 20 -0.12 13.81 13.36
C SER A 20 0.02 13.33 11.91
N VAL A 21 -0.66 13.95 10.93
CA VAL A 21 -0.51 13.58 9.51
C VAL A 21 0.89 13.94 8.99
N VAL A 22 1.44 15.08 9.41
CA VAL A 22 2.81 15.48 9.03
C VAL A 22 3.84 14.49 9.55
N ARG A 23 3.71 14.04 10.80
CA ARG A 23 4.59 13.00 11.37
C ARG A 23 4.49 11.69 10.60
N VAL A 24 3.28 11.22 10.29
CA VAL A 24 3.09 10.00 9.48
C VAL A 24 3.75 10.13 8.11
N MET A 25 3.59 11.26 7.45
CA MET A 25 4.17 11.49 6.12
C MET A 25 5.69 11.65 6.15
N TYR A 26 6.25 12.12 7.27
CA TYR A 26 7.69 12.14 7.50
C TYR A 26 8.25 10.72 7.68
N ASP A 27 7.67 9.90 8.57
CA ASP A 27 8.07 8.49 8.72
C ASP A 27 7.93 7.71 7.40
N LEU A 28 6.83 7.94 6.67
CA LEU A 28 6.62 7.36 5.34
C LEU A 28 7.75 7.71 4.36
N LYS A 29 8.18 8.97 4.34
CA LYS A 29 9.28 9.43 3.48
C LYS A 29 10.57 8.69 3.81
N GLU A 30 10.94 8.64 5.09
CA GLU A 30 12.19 8.00 5.54
C GLU A 30 12.21 6.52 5.18
N ARG A 31 11.07 5.83 5.26
CA ARG A 31 10.95 4.41 4.87
C ARG A 31 10.95 4.19 3.35
N ILE A 32 10.39 5.11 2.57
CA ILE A 32 10.37 5.00 1.11
C ILE A 32 11.75 5.32 0.50
N LYS A 33 12.54 6.18 1.14
CA LYS A 33 13.85 6.62 0.64
C LYS A 33 14.79 5.46 0.20
N PRO A 34 15.14 4.48 1.05
CA PRO A 34 16.02 3.38 0.63
C PRO A 34 15.42 2.49 -0.47
N ILE A 35 14.08 2.38 -0.52
CA ILE A 35 13.36 1.66 -1.58
C ILE A 35 13.56 2.38 -2.92
N VAL A 36 13.40 3.70 -2.93
CA VAL A 36 13.58 4.55 -4.12
C VAL A 36 15.01 4.50 -4.63
N GLU A 37 16.01 4.54 -3.74
CA GLU A 37 17.41 4.41 -4.13
C GLU A 37 17.66 3.10 -4.89
N THR A 38 17.03 2.00 -4.45
CA THR A 38 17.12 0.70 -5.13
C THR A 38 16.35 0.69 -6.47
N LEU A 39 15.22 1.38 -6.56
CA LEU A 39 14.38 1.42 -7.76
C LEU A 39 14.87 2.42 -8.81
N LYS A 40 15.79 3.34 -8.47
CA LYS A 40 16.15 4.51 -9.26
C LYS A 40 16.46 4.19 -10.72
N GLU A 41 17.39 3.26 -10.96
CA GLU A 41 17.80 2.86 -12.31
C GLU A 41 16.64 2.26 -13.11
N GLY A 42 15.81 1.42 -12.48
CA GLY A 42 14.64 0.85 -13.15
C GLY A 42 13.56 1.88 -13.46
N ILE A 43 13.43 2.92 -12.63
CA ILE A 43 12.57 4.06 -12.93
C ILE A 43 13.18 4.90 -14.04
N GLU A 44 14.48 5.09 -14.13
CA GLU A 44 15.07 5.84 -15.25
C GLU A 44 14.97 5.09 -16.59
N ASN A 45 14.98 3.75 -16.56
CA ASN A 45 14.98 2.87 -17.72
C ASN A 45 13.59 2.32 -18.13
N ASP A 46 12.49 2.94 -17.73
CA ASP A 46 11.12 2.49 -18.06
C ASP A 46 10.77 1.04 -17.68
N GLN A 47 11.35 0.51 -16.60
CA GLN A 47 11.12 -0.89 -16.20
C GLN A 47 9.75 -1.14 -15.55
N TYR A 48 9.08 -0.10 -15.03
CA TYR A 48 7.85 -0.21 -14.24
C TYR A 48 6.68 0.47 -14.94
N GLY A 49 5.60 -0.29 -15.20
CA GLY A 49 4.41 0.20 -15.91
C GLY A 49 3.20 0.46 -15.01
N MET A 50 3.19 -0.10 -13.80
CA MET A 50 2.08 0.04 -12.87
C MET A 50 2.52 0.00 -11.40
N VAL A 51 1.86 0.80 -10.57
CA VAL A 51 1.89 0.67 -9.09
C VAL A 51 0.56 0.10 -8.62
N LEU A 52 0.62 -1.01 -7.88
CA LEU A 52 -0.53 -1.70 -7.33
C LEU A 52 -0.52 -1.60 -5.80
N GLY A 53 -1.27 -0.64 -5.25
CA GLY A 53 -1.41 -0.50 -3.79
C GLY A 53 -2.34 -1.58 -3.21
N VAL A 54 -1.92 -2.20 -2.12
CA VAL A 54 -2.67 -3.28 -1.47
C VAL A 54 -3.42 -2.73 -0.26
N ASP A 55 -4.71 -3.04 -0.19
CA ASP A 55 -5.59 -2.65 0.91
C ASP A 55 -5.65 -1.13 1.15
N ALA A 56 -6.27 -0.73 2.27
CA ALA A 56 -6.32 0.67 2.69
C ALA A 56 -4.93 1.19 3.06
N SER A 57 -4.08 0.35 3.64
CA SER A 57 -2.81 0.77 4.22
C SER A 57 -1.71 0.97 3.16
N GLY A 58 -1.63 0.11 2.14
CA GLY A 58 -0.71 0.26 1.02
C GLY A 58 -1.05 1.42 0.07
N ARG A 59 -2.22 2.06 0.21
CA ARG A 59 -2.66 3.13 -0.70
C ARG A 59 -1.80 4.39 -0.66
N VAL A 60 -1.52 4.91 0.54
CA VAL A 60 -0.73 6.13 0.69
C VAL A 60 0.73 5.93 0.21
N PRO A 61 1.45 4.87 0.61
CA PRO A 61 2.78 4.61 0.03
C PRO A 61 2.75 4.41 -1.49
N ALA A 62 1.76 3.68 -2.03
CA ALA A 62 1.61 3.53 -3.48
C ALA A 62 1.44 4.88 -4.20
N LEU A 63 0.63 5.78 -3.63
CA LEU A 63 0.43 7.12 -4.17
C LEU A 63 1.71 7.95 -4.16
N VAL A 64 2.49 7.92 -3.07
CA VAL A 64 3.79 8.61 -3.02
C VAL A 64 4.74 8.07 -4.07
N LEU A 65 4.86 6.74 -4.18
CA LEU A 65 5.75 6.11 -5.15
C LEU A 65 5.34 6.41 -6.60
N ALA A 66 4.04 6.30 -6.93
CA ALA A 66 3.53 6.63 -8.25
C ALA A 66 3.77 8.11 -8.61
N ARG A 67 3.53 9.03 -7.68
CA ARG A 67 3.79 10.47 -7.87
C ARG A 67 5.26 10.78 -8.08
N LEU A 68 6.15 10.06 -7.40
CA LEU A 68 7.58 10.18 -7.60
C LEU A 68 7.99 9.69 -8.99
N ILE A 69 7.51 8.52 -9.43
CA ILE A 69 7.77 7.99 -10.77
C ILE A 69 7.23 8.94 -11.87
N GLN A 70 6.14 9.65 -11.58
CA GLN A 70 5.55 10.67 -12.46
C GLN A 70 6.46 11.86 -12.80
N TYR A 71 7.55 12.08 -12.06
CA TYR A 71 8.59 13.04 -12.47
C TYR A 71 9.38 12.59 -13.70
N LYS A 72 9.38 11.29 -14.01
CA LYS A 72 10.08 10.72 -15.18
C LYS A 72 9.12 10.26 -16.26
N ARG A 73 7.97 9.71 -15.90
CA ARG A 73 6.99 9.18 -16.86
C ARG A 73 5.61 9.02 -16.26
N ASN A 74 4.59 8.95 -17.11
CA ASN A 74 3.28 8.50 -16.68
C ASN A 74 3.33 7.03 -16.24
N ILE A 75 2.73 6.74 -15.09
CA ILE A 75 2.55 5.39 -14.56
C ILE A 75 1.11 5.21 -14.09
N GLU A 76 0.54 4.04 -14.35
CA GLU A 76 -0.79 3.69 -13.87
C GLU A 76 -0.75 3.33 -12.39
N ILE A 77 -1.78 3.72 -11.64
CA ILE A 77 -1.95 3.32 -10.24
C ILE A 77 -3.30 2.65 -10.02
N ARG A 78 -3.26 1.42 -9.48
CA ARG A 78 -4.46 0.63 -9.13
C ARG A 78 -4.41 0.22 -7.67
N PHE A 79 -5.57 -0.13 -7.11
CA PHE A 79 -5.69 -0.55 -5.70
C PHE A 79 -6.47 -1.85 -5.58
N VAL A 80 -5.80 -2.90 -5.13
CA VAL A 80 -6.39 -4.23 -4.94
C VAL A 80 -6.55 -4.52 -3.46
N THR A 81 -7.57 -5.28 -3.10
CA THR A 81 -7.71 -5.77 -1.72
C THR A 81 -6.81 -6.99 -1.49
N GLY A 82 -6.18 -7.07 -0.33
CA GLY A 82 -5.44 -8.25 0.08
C GLY A 82 -6.38 -9.42 0.41
N ASN A 83 -5.86 -10.65 0.43
CA ASN A 83 -6.63 -11.80 0.88
C ASN A 83 -6.54 -11.98 2.41
N LYS A 84 -7.60 -12.47 3.05
CA LYS A 84 -7.62 -12.75 4.50
C LYS A 84 -7.57 -14.25 4.83
N ASN A 85 -8.00 -15.13 3.92
CA ASN A 85 -8.04 -16.58 4.13
C ASN A 85 -7.61 -17.27 2.83
N VAL A 86 -6.53 -18.06 2.84
CA VAL A 86 -5.96 -18.66 1.62
C VAL A 86 -6.58 -20.03 1.29
N ASP A 87 -7.27 -20.69 2.22
CA ASP A 87 -7.57 -22.13 2.12
C ASP A 87 -9.06 -22.52 1.94
N ASN A 88 -9.88 -21.71 1.25
CA ASN A 88 -11.26 -22.08 0.95
C ASN A 88 -11.61 -21.92 -0.55
N GLU A 89 -12.77 -22.45 -0.97
CA GLU A 89 -13.27 -22.32 -2.36
C GLU A 89 -13.29 -20.86 -2.84
N ASP A 90 -13.53 -19.91 -1.93
CA ASP A 90 -13.51 -18.47 -2.25
C ASP A 90 -12.13 -17.99 -2.74
N SER A 91 -11.03 -18.60 -2.28
CA SER A 91 -9.68 -18.26 -2.75
C SER A 91 -9.47 -18.61 -4.22
N LEU A 92 -10.03 -19.73 -4.69
CA LEU A 92 -9.92 -20.13 -6.09
C LEU A 92 -10.73 -19.19 -6.99
N VAL A 93 -11.95 -18.87 -6.58
CA VAL A 93 -12.78 -17.87 -7.29
C VAL A 93 -12.04 -16.54 -7.37
N ARG A 94 -11.49 -16.06 -6.26
CA ARG A 94 -10.72 -14.80 -6.22
C ARG A 94 -9.47 -14.84 -7.10
N LEU A 95 -8.77 -15.97 -7.13
CA LEU A 95 -7.60 -16.17 -7.99
C LEU A 95 -7.99 -16.08 -9.47
N ASP A 96 -9.06 -16.74 -9.88
CA ASP A 96 -9.55 -16.71 -11.26
C ASP A 96 -10.07 -15.32 -11.66
N GLU A 97 -10.75 -14.62 -10.76
CA GLU A 97 -11.13 -13.23 -11.00
C GLU A 97 -9.90 -12.34 -11.20
N LEU A 98 -8.86 -12.46 -10.35
CA LEU A 98 -7.62 -11.69 -10.47
C LEU A 98 -6.93 -11.98 -11.80
N LYS A 99 -6.82 -13.26 -12.19
CA LYS A 99 -6.25 -13.68 -13.48
C LYS A 99 -7.05 -13.13 -14.66
N GLY A 100 -8.37 -13.20 -14.59
CA GLY A 100 -9.27 -12.63 -15.59
C GLY A 100 -9.01 -11.14 -15.77
N HIS A 101 -8.86 -10.39 -14.68
CA HIS A 101 -8.55 -8.97 -14.72
C HIS A 101 -7.15 -8.67 -15.29
N PHE A 102 -6.11 -9.37 -14.81
CA PHE A 102 -4.73 -9.17 -15.27
C PHE A 102 -4.51 -9.60 -16.72
N SER A 103 -5.38 -10.45 -17.26
CA SER A 103 -5.35 -10.90 -18.65
C SER A 103 -6.05 -9.94 -19.63
N THR A 104 -6.78 -8.94 -19.15
CA THR A 104 -7.51 -8.00 -20.03
C THR A 104 -6.56 -7.19 -20.91
N GLU A 105 -6.98 -6.86 -22.13
CA GLU A 105 -6.21 -5.97 -23.03
C GLU A 105 -5.97 -4.59 -22.41
N GLU A 106 -6.93 -4.08 -21.62
CA GLU A 106 -6.77 -2.82 -20.91
C GLU A 106 -5.60 -2.87 -19.92
N PHE A 107 -5.55 -3.92 -19.08
CA PHE A 107 -4.49 -4.08 -18.10
C PHE A 107 -3.13 -4.30 -18.78
N ARG A 108 -3.07 -5.21 -19.76
CA ARG A 108 -1.82 -5.55 -20.46
C ARG A 108 -1.34 -4.42 -21.36
N GLY A 109 -2.24 -3.69 -22.01
CA GLY A 109 -1.89 -2.56 -22.88
C GLY A 109 -1.27 -1.39 -22.11
N GLN A 110 -1.72 -1.15 -20.88
CA GLN A 110 -1.11 -0.16 -20.00
C GLN A 110 0.26 -0.60 -19.47
N LEU A 111 0.40 -1.88 -19.13
CA LEU A 111 1.63 -2.43 -18.57
C LEU A 111 2.73 -2.59 -19.63
N GLY A 112 2.40 -3.14 -20.80
CA GLY A 112 3.37 -3.57 -21.81
C GLY A 112 4.26 -4.70 -21.26
N ASP A 113 5.55 -4.66 -21.60
CA ASP A 113 6.56 -5.61 -21.10
C ASP A 113 7.12 -5.24 -19.70
N ARG A 114 6.57 -4.20 -19.07
CA ARG A 114 7.09 -3.62 -17.81
C ARG A 114 6.59 -4.39 -16.59
N GLU A 115 7.23 -4.15 -15.46
CA GLU A 115 6.91 -4.82 -14.18
C GLU A 115 5.84 -4.05 -13.39
N VAL A 116 5.10 -4.79 -12.57
CA VAL A 116 4.15 -4.26 -11.58
C VAL A 116 4.86 -4.07 -10.24
N LEU A 117 4.73 -2.88 -9.65
CA LEU A 117 5.19 -2.61 -8.28
C LEU A 117 4.03 -2.80 -7.30
N ILE A 118 4.02 -3.91 -6.55
CA ILE A 118 3.01 -4.19 -5.53
C ILE A 118 3.45 -3.50 -4.24
N VAL A 119 2.59 -2.68 -3.64
CA VAL A 119 2.95 -1.85 -2.47
C VAL A 119 2.01 -2.13 -1.30
N ASP A 120 2.59 -2.53 -0.17
CA ASP A 120 1.90 -2.68 1.11
C ASP A 120 2.64 -1.88 2.20
N ASP A 121 1.99 -1.59 3.33
CA ASP A 121 2.66 -0.91 4.44
C ASP A 121 3.53 -1.89 5.24
N ILE A 122 2.99 -3.04 5.63
CA ILE A 122 3.70 -4.06 6.41
C ILE A 122 3.60 -5.43 5.75
N ILE A 123 4.75 -6.07 5.61
CA ILE A 123 4.84 -7.47 5.16
C ILE A 123 5.19 -8.33 6.37
N ALA A 124 4.22 -9.13 6.82
CA ALA A 124 4.37 -10.02 7.96
C ALA A 124 4.63 -11.48 7.54
N SER A 125 3.65 -12.08 6.88
CA SER A 125 3.69 -13.47 6.40
C SER A 125 3.59 -13.58 4.87
N GLY A 126 3.25 -12.47 4.19
CA GLY A 126 2.94 -12.47 2.76
C GLY A 126 1.58 -13.07 2.38
N PHE A 127 0.80 -13.65 3.31
CA PHE A 127 -0.49 -14.29 2.96
C PHE A 127 -1.49 -13.33 2.28
N SER A 128 -1.47 -12.05 2.66
CA SER A 128 -2.32 -11.02 2.03
C SER A 128 -2.00 -10.79 0.55
N LEU A 129 -0.77 -11.06 0.14
CA LEU A 129 -0.21 -10.81 -1.19
C LEU A 129 -0.21 -12.06 -2.08
N GLU A 130 -0.26 -13.25 -1.47
CA GLU A 130 -0.04 -14.53 -2.14
C GLU A 130 -0.93 -14.72 -3.39
N LEU A 131 -2.25 -14.51 -3.27
CA LEU A 131 -3.13 -14.66 -4.43
C LEU A 131 -2.87 -13.61 -5.53
N ILE A 132 -2.44 -12.41 -5.17
CA ILE A 132 -2.13 -11.34 -6.13
C ILE A 132 -0.87 -11.71 -6.91
N CYS A 133 0.20 -12.09 -6.19
CA CYS A 133 1.46 -12.53 -6.78
C CYS A 133 1.26 -13.77 -7.67
N ARG A 134 0.54 -14.77 -7.16
CA ARG A 134 0.20 -15.99 -7.91
C ARG A 134 -0.58 -15.69 -9.18
N ALA A 135 -1.60 -14.82 -9.11
CA ALA A 135 -2.37 -14.43 -10.29
C ALA A 135 -1.50 -13.76 -11.36
N LEU A 136 -0.63 -12.81 -10.98
CA LEU A 136 0.30 -12.14 -11.90
C LEU A 136 1.26 -13.15 -12.55
N LYS A 137 1.82 -14.06 -11.76
CA LYS A 137 2.71 -15.11 -12.26
C LYS A 137 2.00 -16.04 -13.25
N GLU A 138 0.80 -16.51 -12.93
CA GLU A 138 0.03 -17.42 -13.80
C GLU A 138 -0.34 -16.77 -15.14
N VAL A 139 -0.39 -15.44 -15.23
CA VAL A 139 -0.58 -14.70 -16.50
C VAL A 139 0.72 -14.18 -17.12
N SER A 140 1.88 -14.65 -16.61
CA SER A 140 3.23 -14.30 -17.08
C SER A 140 3.56 -12.81 -17.00
N LEU A 141 3.12 -12.15 -15.93
CA LEU A 141 3.49 -10.76 -15.64
C LEU A 141 4.59 -10.70 -14.59
N ARG A 142 5.55 -9.80 -14.80
CA ARG A 142 6.66 -9.56 -13.86
C ARG A 142 6.23 -8.59 -12.77
N TYR A 143 6.72 -8.80 -11.56
CA TYR A 143 6.40 -7.94 -10.42
C TYR A 143 7.51 -7.88 -9.39
N LYS A 144 7.50 -6.80 -8.61
CA LYS A 144 8.27 -6.65 -7.37
C LYS A 144 7.33 -6.27 -6.25
N VAL A 145 7.66 -6.69 -5.03
CA VAL A 145 6.88 -6.38 -3.83
C VAL A 145 7.64 -5.34 -3.00
N ILE A 146 6.92 -4.34 -2.52
CA ILE A 146 7.41 -3.22 -1.75
C ILE A 146 6.66 -3.17 -0.42
N GLY A 147 7.38 -3.23 0.69
CA GLY A 147 6.85 -3.02 2.03
C GLY A 147 7.55 -1.86 2.73
N LEU A 148 6.82 -1.01 3.44
CA LEU A 148 7.46 0.02 4.28
C LEU A 148 8.19 -0.59 5.47
N ALA A 149 7.69 -1.72 5.97
CA ALA A 149 8.37 -2.53 6.95
C ALA A 149 8.15 -4.04 6.74
N HIS A 150 9.12 -4.83 7.20
CA HIS A 150 8.95 -6.25 7.44
C HIS A 150 8.71 -6.49 8.94
N GLU A 151 7.70 -7.29 9.28
CA GLU A 151 7.39 -7.57 10.69
C GLU A 151 8.47 -8.44 11.34
N LYS A 152 9.02 -7.96 12.46
CA LYS A 152 9.99 -8.66 13.29
C LYS A 152 9.32 -9.18 14.55
N SER A 153 8.50 -10.22 14.42
CA SER A 153 7.97 -10.95 15.58
C SER A 153 8.49 -12.38 15.60
N LYS A 154 8.51 -13.01 16.78
CA LYS A 154 8.86 -14.44 16.91
C LYS A 154 7.95 -15.37 16.11
N THR A 155 6.78 -14.88 15.73
CA THR A 155 5.75 -15.61 14.98
C THR A 155 5.68 -15.21 13.50
N SER A 156 6.42 -14.18 13.08
CA SER A 156 6.45 -13.72 11.69
C SER A 156 7.41 -14.61 10.88
N ALA A 157 7.11 -14.78 9.60
CA ALA A 157 8.00 -15.48 8.69
C ALA A 157 9.29 -14.66 8.53
N SER A 158 10.43 -15.31 8.26
CA SER A 158 11.63 -14.56 7.86
C SER A 158 11.41 -13.92 6.50
N LYS A 159 12.17 -12.86 6.19
CA LYS A 159 12.08 -12.20 4.88
C LYS A 159 12.29 -13.19 3.75
N GLU A 160 13.24 -14.11 3.89
CA GLU A 160 13.56 -15.16 2.91
C GLU A 160 12.37 -16.09 2.71
N ALA A 161 11.70 -16.51 3.79
CA ALA A 161 10.51 -17.35 3.70
C ALA A 161 9.34 -16.63 3.02
N VAL A 162 9.21 -15.30 3.21
CA VAL A 162 8.21 -14.51 2.49
C VAL A 162 8.58 -14.37 1.01
N MET A 163 9.86 -14.14 0.68
CA MET A 163 10.35 -14.09 -0.70
C MET A 163 10.10 -15.41 -1.44
N GLU A 164 10.36 -16.54 -0.78
CA GLU A 164 10.07 -17.88 -1.32
C GLU A 164 8.57 -18.07 -1.55
N ARG A 165 7.73 -17.71 -0.57
CA ARG A 165 6.26 -17.82 -0.70
C ARG A 165 5.69 -16.99 -1.83
N LEU A 166 6.13 -15.75 -1.95
CA LEU A 166 5.62 -14.81 -2.95
C LEU A 166 6.29 -14.98 -4.31
N GLU A 167 7.36 -15.77 -4.37
CA GLU A 167 8.24 -15.92 -5.53
C GLU A 167 8.62 -14.57 -6.12
N ALA A 168 9.05 -13.66 -5.24
CA ALA A 168 9.19 -12.23 -5.55
C ALA A 168 10.45 -11.62 -4.94
N ASP A 169 11.02 -10.65 -5.65
CA ASP A 169 11.93 -9.69 -5.03
C ASP A 169 11.14 -8.78 -4.08
N ILE A 170 11.56 -8.72 -2.81
CA ILE A 170 10.93 -7.87 -1.81
C ILE A 170 11.89 -6.75 -1.37
N LEU A 171 11.48 -5.52 -1.66
CA LEU A 171 12.11 -4.29 -1.18
C LEU A 171 11.43 -3.82 0.10
N ILE A 172 12.22 -3.56 1.13
CA ILE A 172 11.72 -3.24 2.47
C ILE A 172 12.34 -1.92 2.94
N GLY A 173 11.51 -1.00 3.42
CA GLY A 173 11.93 0.29 3.96
C GLY A 173 12.56 0.23 5.35
N GLY A 174 12.33 -0.85 6.10
CA GLY A 174 12.91 -1.10 7.41
C GLY A 174 12.31 -2.32 8.11
N GLU A 175 12.71 -2.57 9.34
CA GLU A 175 12.03 -3.55 10.19
C GLU A 175 10.89 -2.86 10.96
N GLY A 176 9.93 -3.66 11.45
CA GLY A 176 8.88 -3.19 12.33
C GLY A 176 8.54 -4.20 13.41
N ASP A 177 8.51 -3.77 14.67
CA ASP A 177 7.92 -4.50 15.79
C ASP A 177 6.74 -3.70 16.38
N GLN A 178 5.59 -4.37 16.52
CA GLN A 178 4.34 -3.77 16.96
C GLN A 178 4.44 -3.26 18.40
N PHE A 179 5.32 -3.87 19.20
CA PHE A 179 5.49 -3.59 20.62
C PHE A 179 6.60 -2.57 20.90
N SER A 180 7.57 -2.42 20.00
CA SER A 180 8.67 -1.46 20.12
C SER A 180 8.31 -0.06 19.59
N GLY A 181 7.21 0.06 18.84
CA GLY A 181 6.85 1.29 18.14
C GLY A 181 7.62 1.50 16.83
N GLU A 182 8.28 0.46 16.32
CA GLU A 182 9.05 0.50 15.07
C GLU A 182 8.19 0.26 13.82
N TYR A 183 6.89 -0.02 13.99
CA TYR A 183 5.95 -0.08 12.87
C TYR A 183 5.85 1.26 12.13
N PRO A 184 5.63 1.25 10.80
CA PRO A 184 5.31 2.46 10.06
C PRO A 184 4.15 3.21 10.72
N GLU A 185 4.28 4.52 10.89
CA GLU A 185 3.27 5.36 11.54
C GLU A 185 1.93 5.37 10.78
N ILE A 186 1.98 5.02 9.48
CA ILE A 186 0.81 4.86 8.62
C ILE A 186 0.00 3.58 8.93
N TYR A 187 0.59 2.61 9.64
CA TYR A 187 -0.09 1.35 9.95
C TYR A 187 -1.36 1.59 10.77
N GLY A 188 -2.46 0.99 10.30
CA GLY A 188 -3.79 1.14 10.89
C GLY A 188 -4.43 2.52 10.71
N LYS A 189 -3.83 3.46 9.94
CA LYS A 189 -4.39 4.80 9.71
C LYS A 189 -5.33 4.84 8.50
N HIS A 190 -6.41 4.05 8.55
CA HIS A 190 -7.36 3.89 7.45
C HIS A 190 -8.00 5.21 6.97
N GLN A 191 -8.14 6.21 7.85
CA GLN A 191 -8.64 7.54 7.52
C GLN A 191 -7.80 8.31 6.49
N MET A 192 -6.51 7.99 6.37
CA MET A 192 -5.60 8.60 5.38
C MET A 192 -5.75 7.98 3.98
N ALA A 193 -6.32 6.77 3.90
CA ALA A 193 -6.43 6.04 2.65
C ALA A 193 -7.49 6.62 1.71
N GLY A 194 -8.58 7.20 2.24
CA GLY A 194 -9.67 7.73 1.42
C GLY A 194 -10.39 6.69 0.55
N ILE A 195 -10.34 5.42 0.94
CA ILE A 195 -11.11 4.31 0.36
C ILE A 195 -11.87 3.59 1.47
N LYS A 196 -13.05 3.09 1.11
CA LYS A 196 -13.75 2.06 1.88
C LYS A 196 -13.44 0.72 1.24
N LYS A 197 -13.14 -0.31 2.05
CA LYS A 197 -13.10 -1.68 1.54
C LYS A 197 -14.50 -2.00 0.98
N GLY A 198 -14.59 -2.10 -0.35
CA GLY A 198 -15.80 -2.53 -1.04
C GLY A 198 -15.93 -4.05 -1.01
N VAL A 199 -17.07 -4.56 -1.47
CA VAL A 199 -17.30 -6.00 -1.65
C VAL A 199 -16.55 -6.54 -2.89
N GLY A 200 -16.07 -5.65 -3.78
CA GLY A 200 -15.31 -6.02 -4.98
C GLY A 200 -13.80 -6.06 -4.79
N MET A 201 -13.11 -6.65 -5.78
CA MET A 201 -11.66 -6.83 -5.82
C MET A 201 -10.85 -5.52 -5.76
N PHE A 202 -11.30 -4.50 -6.51
CA PHE A 202 -10.68 -3.18 -6.54
C PHE A 202 -11.44 -2.21 -5.65
N SER A 203 -10.69 -1.43 -4.87
CA SER A 203 -11.28 -0.38 -4.04
C SER A 203 -11.69 0.82 -4.91
N LYS A 204 -12.91 1.33 -4.70
CA LYS A 204 -13.38 2.56 -5.35
C LYS A 204 -12.97 3.76 -4.52
N SER A 205 -12.49 4.81 -5.18
CA SER A 205 -12.25 6.10 -4.53
C SER A 205 -13.54 6.66 -3.97
N ILE A 206 -13.52 7.17 -2.75
CA ILE A 206 -14.66 7.88 -2.18
C ILE A 206 -14.77 9.23 -2.90
N HIS A 207 -15.83 9.43 -3.69
CA HIS A 207 -16.11 10.72 -4.33
C HIS A 207 -16.69 11.72 -3.31
N LYS A 208 -16.44 13.02 -3.53
CA LYS A 208 -16.94 14.10 -2.65
C LYS A 208 -18.46 14.05 -2.48
N THR A 209 -19.18 13.70 -3.53
CA THR A 209 -20.65 13.57 -3.55
C THR A 209 -21.18 12.38 -2.74
N GLU A 210 -20.42 11.30 -2.61
CA GLU A 210 -20.80 10.13 -1.81
C GLU A 210 -20.63 10.39 -0.30
N LEU A 211 -19.66 11.22 0.08
CA LEU A 211 -19.48 11.69 1.45
C LEU A 211 -20.65 12.56 1.92
N ASP A 212 -21.20 13.38 1.03
CA ASP A 212 -22.31 14.29 1.33
C ASP A 212 -23.67 13.54 1.37
N ALA A 213 -23.87 12.53 0.51
CA ALA A 213 -25.10 11.73 0.48
C ALA A 213 -25.26 10.78 1.69
N GLN A 214 -24.15 10.32 2.29
CA GLN A 214 -24.17 9.40 3.44
C GLN A 214 -24.37 10.08 4.80
N ALA A 215 -24.34 11.42 4.86
CA ALA A 215 -24.69 12.17 6.07
C ALA A 215 -26.16 11.97 6.52
N GLY A 216 -27.02 11.39 5.66
CA GLY A 216 -28.40 11.03 5.97
C GLY A 216 -28.63 9.58 6.41
N GLY A 217 -27.61 8.71 6.44
CA GLY A 217 -27.78 7.28 6.71
C GLY A 217 -26.64 6.65 7.50
N ASN A 218 -26.76 6.65 8.84
CA ASN A 218 -26.11 5.79 9.85
C ASN A 218 -24.62 5.35 9.71
N LEU A 219 -23.84 5.93 8.79
CA LEU A 219 -22.40 5.71 8.66
C LEU A 219 -21.71 7.07 8.69
N TYR A 220 -21.42 7.50 9.91
CA TYR A 220 -20.72 8.73 10.25
C TYR A 220 -19.30 8.68 9.66
N TYR A 221 -19.07 9.30 8.50
CA TYR A 221 -17.74 9.79 8.12
C TYR A 221 -17.65 11.24 8.63
N PRO A 222 -17.10 11.50 9.82
CA PRO A 222 -17.07 12.85 10.36
C PRO A 222 -16.30 13.79 9.43
N LYS A 223 -16.68 15.09 9.40
CA LYS A 223 -15.95 16.16 8.69
C LYS A 223 -14.43 16.13 8.96
N GLN A 224 -14.04 15.60 10.12
CA GLN A 224 -12.67 15.31 10.54
C GLN A 224 -11.90 14.42 9.54
N ASN A 225 -12.54 13.38 9.00
CA ASN A 225 -11.92 12.48 8.01
C ASN A 225 -11.68 13.18 6.65
N GLN A 226 -12.50 14.19 6.29
CA GLN A 226 -12.30 14.96 5.07
C GLN A 226 -11.05 15.86 5.15
N LYS A 227 -10.81 16.51 6.29
CA LYS A 227 -9.60 17.33 6.52
C LYS A 227 -8.33 16.48 6.48
N VAL A 228 -8.34 15.33 7.17
CA VAL A 228 -7.22 14.38 7.15
C VAL A 228 -6.94 13.90 5.74
N LEU A 229 -7.97 13.54 4.96
CA LEU A 229 -7.80 13.10 3.59
C LEU A 229 -7.26 14.20 2.66
N GLN A 230 -7.80 15.42 2.76
CA GLN A 230 -7.30 16.56 2.00
C GLN A 230 -5.83 16.83 2.33
N ARG A 231 -5.50 16.86 3.62
CA ARG A 231 -4.13 17.08 4.08
C ARG A 231 -3.18 15.97 3.63
N THR A 232 -3.64 14.72 3.65
CA THR A 232 -2.88 13.56 3.14
C THR A 232 -2.57 13.75 1.66
N ARG A 233 -3.54 14.17 0.83
CA ARG A 233 -3.32 14.40 -0.61
C ARG A 233 -2.29 15.50 -0.88
N GLU A 234 -2.35 16.61 -0.14
CA GLU A 234 -1.35 17.68 -0.21
C GLU A 234 0.05 17.17 0.15
N LEU A 235 0.15 16.40 1.24
CA LEU A 235 1.42 15.89 1.73
C LEU A 235 1.99 14.78 0.83
N VAL A 236 1.15 13.94 0.20
CA VAL A 236 1.62 12.96 -0.80
C VAL A 236 2.41 13.65 -1.91
N ASN A 237 1.88 14.73 -2.48
CA ASN A 237 2.57 15.48 -3.54
C ASN A 237 3.87 16.11 -3.03
N ARG A 238 3.83 16.69 -1.81
CA ARG A 238 5.01 17.30 -1.18
C ARG A 238 6.10 16.26 -0.90
N THR A 239 5.74 15.11 -0.32
CA THR A 239 6.67 14.03 -0.02
C THR A 239 7.29 13.48 -1.30
N ALA A 240 6.49 13.25 -2.35
CA ALA A 240 7.02 12.82 -3.65
C ALA A 240 7.97 13.85 -4.26
N HIS A 241 7.66 15.16 -4.18
CA HIS A 241 8.55 16.22 -4.63
C HIS A 241 9.88 16.24 -3.86
N GLN A 242 9.84 16.15 -2.53
CA GLN A 242 11.05 16.11 -1.71
C GLN A 242 11.94 14.90 -2.03
N LEU A 243 11.33 13.73 -2.24
CA LEU A 243 12.06 12.55 -2.68
C LEU A 243 12.67 12.76 -4.09
N ALA A 244 11.96 13.44 -4.98
CA ALA A 244 12.46 13.77 -6.32
C ALA A 244 13.66 14.74 -6.27
N GLU A 245 13.61 15.77 -5.43
CA GLU A 245 14.74 16.69 -5.20
C GLU A 245 15.97 15.93 -4.68
N GLU A 246 15.79 15.04 -3.69
CA GLU A 246 16.87 14.26 -3.08
C GLU A 246 17.60 13.33 -4.07
N ILE A 247 16.90 12.82 -5.08
CA ILE A 247 17.48 11.93 -6.10
C ILE A 247 17.83 12.64 -7.42
N GLY A 248 17.63 13.95 -7.51
CA GLY A 248 17.98 14.79 -8.67
C GLY A 248 17.00 14.70 -9.83
N TRP A 249 15.71 14.50 -9.55
CA TRP A 249 14.65 14.41 -10.56
C TRP A 249 13.79 15.67 -10.68
N ALA A 250 13.79 16.53 -9.66
CA ALA A 250 13.12 17.82 -9.63
C ALA A 250 14.16 18.93 -9.39
#